data_AF-A0A1H7UCA0-F1
#
_entry.id   AF-A0A1H7UCA0-F1
#
_cell.length_a   1.000
_cell.length_b   1.000
_cell.length_c   1.000
_cell.angle_alpha   90.00
_cell.angle_beta   90.00
_cell.angle_gamma   90.00
#
_symmetry.space_group_name_H-M   'P 1'
#
loop_
_entity.id
_entity.type
_entity.pdbx_description
1 polymer ?
#
loop_
_entity_poly.entity_id
_entity_poly.type
_entity_poly.pdbx_seq_one_letter_code
_entity_poly.pdbx_strand_id
1 'polypeptide(L)'
;MRQKRLVIAVLTIVFIVSVSIYSLCISALTEEEFVAEVNGSPVTVMEFKRELERQRASVIDYFHRTYGADYSKDFWKTDFNGEKPVAILKQRALEELAKVKVELELAKSKGLIRGTGYDDLMQEMDKENKRRMAAVKSHIPVYGPVQLDENTFMSYYLSNLRNELKDKLAEHELKPTDNKLQQHYEMVKDEILFDEDIVRFEKISVSYKNGSSDTTREQKQTAANLMESAQLLLEQGMEMFEAARVLQISHEGSLIRYTEVELNDKTASTYFKSQPVLYSLLQGDLKTGKISTVIDEPAQGEYGLVRITGREARDYKSYEENRDLVLNSYIATAYTEFIHRLTADAQVKVMDNQYDHIEL
;
A
#
# COMPACT_ATOMS: atom_id res chain seq x y z
N MET A 1 -22.55 56.49 36.35
CA MET A 1 -21.31 56.57 35.52
C MET A 1 -20.12 55.84 36.13
N ARG A 2 -19.84 55.99 37.44
CA ARG A 2 -18.67 55.41 38.11
C ARG A 2 -18.62 53.87 38.09
N GLN A 3 -19.76 53.19 38.28
CA GLN A 3 -19.84 51.72 38.23
C GLN A 3 -19.62 51.16 36.81
N LYS A 4 -20.13 51.81 35.76
CA LYS A 4 -19.91 51.38 34.36
C LYS A 4 -18.43 51.45 33.97
N ARG A 5 -17.69 52.48 34.43
CA ARG A 5 -16.24 52.60 34.23
C ARG A 5 -15.44 51.54 34.98
N LEU A 6 -15.91 51.14 36.16
CA LEU A 6 -15.28 50.08 36.96
C LEU A 6 -15.44 48.70 36.32
N VAL A 7 -16.62 48.39 35.79
CA VAL A 7 -16.89 47.12 35.08
C VAL A 7 -16.06 47.00 33.80
N ILE A 8 -15.97 48.09 33.02
CA ILE A 8 -15.15 48.11 31.79
C ILE A 8 -13.67 47.90 32.14
N ALA A 9 -13.16 48.58 33.17
CA ALA A 9 -11.77 48.43 33.61
C ALA A 9 -11.44 46.98 34.03
N VAL A 10 -12.33 46.33 34.79
CA VAL A 10 -12.18 44.93 35.20
C VAL A 10 -12.19 43.98 34.00
N LEU A 11 -13.09 44.18 33.02
CA LEU A 11 -13.15 43.35 31.81
C LEU A 11 -11.90 43.50 30.93
N THR A 12 -11.35 44.71 30.78
CA THR A 12 -10.06 44.90 30.09
C THR A 12 -8.90 44.23 30.83
N ILE A 13 -8.88 44.27 32.17
CA ILE A 13 -7.85 43.59 32.95
C ILE A 13 -7.97 42.08 32.80
N VAL A 14 -9.18 41.53 32.86
CA VAL A 14 -9.42 40.08 32.64
C VAL A 14 -9.03 39.68 31.22
N PHE A 15 -9.33 40.50 30.20
CA PHE A 15 -8.94 40.22 28.82
C PHE A 15 -7.41 40.25 28.66
N ILE A 16 -6.73 41.28 29.17
CA ILE A 16 -5.27 41.38 29.14
C ILE A 16 -4.63 40.21 29.89
N VAL A 17 -5.14 39.87 31.08
CA VAL A 17 -4.66 38.71 31.86
C VAL A 17 -4.93 37.40 31.11
N SER A 18 -6.06 37.24 30.43
CA SER A 18 -6.33 36.04 29.63
C SER A 18 -5.45 35.92 28.39
N VAL A 19 -5.15 37.03 27.70
CA VAL A 19 -4.23 37.06 26.55
C VAL A 19 -2.80 36.84 27.02
N SER A 20 -2.40 37.44 28.14
CA SER A 20 -1.10 37.21 28.76
C SER A 20 -0.95 35.78 29.28
N ILE A 21 -1.98 35.18 29.86
CA ILE A 21 -1.97 33.76 30.26
C ILE A 21 -1.95 32.85 29.04
N TYR A 22 -2.64 33.20 27.96
CA TYR A 22 -2.61 32.41 26.71
C TYR A 22 -1.22 32.48 26.05
N SER A 23 -0.63 33.67 25.94
CA SER A 23 0.77 33.84 25.50
C SER A 23 1.77 33.19 26.44
N LEU A 24 1.56 33.24 27.77
CA LEU A 24 2.44 32.62 28.76
C LEU A 24 2.28 31.08 28.78
N CYS A 25 1.10 30.53 28.52
CA CYS A 25 0.88 29.09 28.36
C CYS A 25 1.49 28.58 27.06
N ILE A 26 1.47 29.38 25.99
CA ILE A 26 2.21 29.08 24.75
C ILE A 26 3.73 29.19 24.99
N SER A 27 4.20 30.16 25.78
CA SER A 27 5.63 30.27 26.15
C SER A 27 6.07 29.27 27.23
N ALA A 28 5.15 28.69 28.00
CA ALA A 28 5.42 27.70 29.05
C ALA A 28 5.26 26.24 28.57
N LEU A 29 4.69 26.03 27.37
CA LEU A 29 5.04 24.88 26.54
C LEU A 29 6.46 25.15 26.06
N THR A 30 7.42 24.78 26.90
CA THR A 30 8.84 25.06 26.75
C THR A 30 9.31 24.79 25.32
N GLU A 31 10.10 25.70 24.75
CA GLU A 31 10.90 25.56 23.52
C GLU A 31 11.86 24.34 23.51
N GLU A 32 11.67 23.35 24.38
CA GLU A 32 12.46 22.12 24.57
C GLU A 32 11.73 20.83 24.14
N GLU A 33 10.44 20.87 23.73
CA GLU A 33 9.68 19.64 23.40
C GLU A 33 9.24 19.46 21.92
N PHE A 34 9.47 20.44 21.04
CA PHE A 34 9.05 20.40 19.62
C PHE A 34 10.18 20.67 18.62
N VAL A 35 10.33 19.77 17.63
CA VAL A 35 11.39 19.83 16.61
C VAL A 35 11.06 20.76 15.45
N ALA A 36 9.77 21.03 15.25
CA ALA A 36 9.26 21.91 14.20
C ALA A 36 7.85 22.38 14.52
N GLU A 37 7.38 23.38 13.79
CA GLU A 37 5.99 23.80 13.71
C GLU A 37 5.52 23.78 12.26
N VAL A 38 4.29 23.34 12.04
CA VAL A 38 3.64 23.28 10.71
C VAL A 38 2.37 24.10 10.80
N ASN A 39 2.34 25.27 10.14
CA ASN A 39 1.26 26.26 10.27
C ASN A 39 0.97 26.67 11.72
N GLY A 40 2.00 26.70 12.57
CA GLY A 40 1.90 26.98 14.00
C GLY A 40 1.48 25.78 14.86
N SER A 41 1.19 24.62 14.26
CA SER A 41 0.93 23.38 15.00
C SER A 41 2.24 22.67 15.31
N PRO A 42 2.54 22.36 16.59
CA PRO A 42 3.83 21.80 16.98
C PRO A 42 3.99 20.35 16.52
N VAL A 43 5.23 19.99 16.16
CA VAL A 43 5.71 18.62 15.94
C VAL A 43 6.61 18.25 17.10
N THR A 44 6.16 17.33 17.96
CA THR A 44 6.90 16.98 19.18
C THR A 44 8.13 16.12 18.88
N VAL A 45 9.12 16.13 19.77
CA VAL A 45 10.27 15.21 19.72
C VAL A 45 9.81 13.75 19.67
N MET A 46 8.75 13.40 20.39
CA MET A 46 8.18 12.05 20.41
C MET A 46 7.55 11.67 19.07
N GLU A 47 6.76 12.58 18.47
CA GLU A 47 6.19 12.38 17.13
C GLU A 47 7.29 12.17 16.09
N PHE A 48 8.35 12.99 16.16
CA PHE A 48 9.49 12.90 15.26
C PHE A 48 10.27 11.59 15.41
N LYS A 49 10.64 11.21 16.63
CA LYS A 49 11.33 9.92 16.88
C LYS A 49 10.53 8.72 16.38
N ARG A 50 9.21 8.73 16.58
CA ARG A 50 8.35 7.66 16.08
C ARG A 50 8.34 7.61 14.55
N GLU A 51 8.30 8.76 13.89
CA GLU A 51 8.34 8.81 12.43
C GLU A 51 9.73 8.40 11.88
N LEU A 52 10.82 8.78 12.56
CA LEU A 52 12.16 8.29 12.22
C LEU A 52 12.16 6.75 12.20
N GLU A 53 11.68 6.10 13.26
CA GLU A 53 11.62 4.64 13.33
C GLU A 53 10.78 4.01 12.21
N ARG A 54 9.65 4.61 11.83
CA ARG A 54 8.82 4.14 10.71
C ARG A 54 9.54 4.21 9.36
N GLN A 55 10.36 5.25 9.16
CA GLN A 55 11.03 5.49 7.88
C GLN A 55 12.37 4.74 7.74
N ARG A 56 12.93 4.16 8.82
CA ARG A 56 14.26 3.51 8.78
C ARG A 56 14.40 2.48 7.67
N ALA A 57 13.46 1.54 7.58
CA ALA A 57 13.53 0.45 6.63
C ALA A 57 13.45 0.96 5.18
N SER A 58 12.60 1.95 4.90
CA SER A 58 12.45 2.52 3.55
C SER A 58 13.69 3.31 3.13
N VAL A 59 14.37 3.98 4.07
CA VAL A 59 15.63 4.67 3.81
C VAL A 59 16.76 3.67 3.57
N ILE A 60 16.87 2.60 4.37
CA ILE A 60 17.85 1.54 4.12
C ILE A 60 17.67 0.93 2.73
N ASP A 61 16.43 0.56 2.36
CA ASP A 61 16.12 0.01 1.03
C ASP A 61 16.44 1.00 -0.10
N TYR A 62 16.15 2.30 0.08
CA TYR A 62 16.50 3.34 -0.88
C TYR A 62 18.02 3.41 -1.14
N PHE A 63 18.84 3.43 -0.09
CA PHE A 63 20.31 3.48 -0.25
C PHE A 63 20.88 2.18 -0.80
N HIS A 64 20.31 1.03 -0.43
CA HIS A 64 20.70 -0.26 -1.03
C HIS A 64 20.41 -0.29 -2.54
N ARG A 65 19.20 0.12 -2.98
CA ARG A 65 18.83 0.11 -4.39
C ARG A 65 19.56 1.15 -5.22
N THR A 66 19.82 2.33 -4.66
CA THR A 66 20.40 3.47 -5.38
C THR A 66 21.92 3.40 -5.43
N TYR A 67 22.55 2.96 -4.33
CA TYR A 67 24.01 3.01 -4.15
C TYR A 67 24.66 1.65 -3.90
N GLY A 68 23.88 0.56 -3.79
CA GLY A 68 24.41 -0.75 -3.38
C GLY A 68 24.90 -0.76 -1.93
N ALA A 69 24.38 0.14 -1.08
CA ALA A 69 24.85 0.30 0.29
C ALA A 69 24.33 -0.83 1.20
N ASP A 70 25.25 -1.49 1.90
CA ASP A 70 24.91 -2.44 2.96
C ASP A 70 24.66 -1.74 4.30
N TYR A 71 23.73 -2.28 5.09
CA TYR A 71 23.50 -1.79 6.44
C TYR A 71 24.67 -2.15 7.36
N SER A 72 25.27 -1.14 7.97
CA SER A 72 26.44 -1.26 8.86
C SER A 72 26.36 -0.24 10.00
N LYS A 73 27.29 -0.30 10.96
CA LYS A 73 27.31 0.62 12.11
C LYS A 73 27.44 2.09 11.71
N ASP A 74 28.18 2.37 10.65
CA ASP A 74 28.44 3.73 10.18
C ASP A 74 27.44 4.18 9.11
N PHE A 75 26.52 3.30 8.68
CA PHE A 75 25.56 3.54 7.60
C PHE A 75 24.91 4.92 7.68
N TRP A 76 24.36 5.29 8.85
CA TRP A 76 23.66 6.57 9.03
C TRP A 76 24.55 7.81 8.84
N LYS A 77 25.86 7.68 9.03
CA LYS A 77 26.84 8.77 8.96
C LYS A 77 27.61 8.81 7.65
N THR A 78 27.63 7.69 6.92
CA THR A 78 28.30 7.56 5.62
C THR A 78 27.67 8.48 4.59
N ASP A 79 28.53 9.14 3.83
CA ASP A 79 28.14 9.97 2.71
C ASP A 79 28.14 9.13 1.43
N PHE A 80 27.03 9.12 0.70
CA PHE A 80 26.87 8.47 -0.59
C PHE A 80 26.60 9.57 -1.63
N ASN A 81 27.66 10.02 -2.30
CA ASN A 81 27.59 11.07 -3.34
C ASN A 81 26.91 12.37 -2.88
N GLY A 82 27.15 12.81 -1.64
CA GLY A 82 26.56 14.01 -1.05
C GLY A 82 25.25 13.78 -0.30
N GLU A 83 24.72 12.56 -0.32
CA GLU A 83 23.54 12.18 0.47
C GLU A 83 23.94 11.35 1.70
N LYS A 84 23.43 11.74 2.87
CA LYS A 84 23.62 11.00 4.12
C LYS A 84 22.31 10.34 4.56
N PRO A 85 22.27 9.04 4.90
CA PRO A 85 21.03 8.39 5.28
C PRO A 85 20.33 9.04 6.48
N VAL A 86 21.07 9.56 7.47
CA VAL A 86 20.46 10.32 8.60
C VAL A 86 19.73 11.58 8.14
N ALA A 87 20.29 12.31 7.17
CA ALA A 87 19.68 13.54 6.67
C ALA A 87 18.41 13.22 5.88
N ILE A 88 18.47 12.23 4.99
CA ILE A 88 17.30 11.75 4.24
C ILE A 88 16.21 11.22 5.19
N LEU A 89 16.59 10.48 6.24
CA LEU A 89 15.65 9.98 7.23
C LEU A 89 14.94 11.10 7.98
N LYS A 90 15.69 12.08 8.49
CA LYS A 90 15.14 13.24 9.20
C LYS A 90 14.27 14.11 8.29
N GLN A 91 14.66 14.28 7.03
CA GLN A 91 13.89 15.02 6.04
C GLN A 91 12.55 14.32 5.75
N ARG A 92 12.57 13.03 5.38
CA ARG A 92 11.35 12.26 5.10
C ARG A 92 10.40 12.21 6.30
N ALA A 93 10.96 12.08 7.50
CA ALA A 93 10.15 12.09 8.72
C ALA A 93 9.45 13.45 8.93
N LEU A 94 10.16 14.56 8.70
CA LEU A 94 9.57 15.89 8.81
C LEU A 94 8.51 16.14 7.73
N GLU A 95 8.76 15.71 6.49
CA GLU A 95 7.81 15.82 5.37
C GLU A 95 6.51 15.05 5.65
N GLU A 96 6.59 13.80 6.11
CA GLU A 96 5.39 13.02 6.46
C GLU A 96 4.64 13.63 7.66
N LEU A 97 5.36 14.12 8.68
CA LEU A 97 4.72 14.80 9.81
C LEU A 97 4.06 16.12 9.39
N ALA A 98 4.67 16.88 8.49
CA ALA A 98 4.07 18.08 7.93
C ALA A 98 2.77 17.76 7.20
N LYS A 99 2.78 16.73 6.37
CA LYS A 99 1.58 16.21 5.69
C LYS A 99 0.50 15.80 6.70
N VAL A 100 0.85 15.01 7.73
CA VAL A 100 -0.10 14.59 8.78
C VAL A 100 -0.69 15.79 9.51
N LYS A 101 0.12 16.81 9.87
CA LYS A 101 -0.39 18.03 10.52
C LYS A 101 -1.35 18.80 9.62
N VAL A 102 -1.04 18.90 8.32
CA VAL A 102 -1.95 19.51 7.33
C VAL A 102 -3.27 18.75 7.22
N GLU A 103 -3.23 17.41 7.18
CA GLU A 103 -4.44 16.58 7.15
C GLU A 103 -5.30 16.76 8.42
N LEU A 104 -4.68 16.83 9.60
CA LEU A 104 -5.37 17.07 10.87
C LEU A 104 -6.00 18.46 10.92
N GLU A 105 -5.29 19.51 10.51
CA GLU A 105 -5.85 20.86 10.46
C GLU A 105 -7.00 20.95 9.44
N LEU A 106 -6.86 20.28 8.29
CA LEU A 106 -7.93 20.19 7.31
C LEU A 106 -9.16 19.50 7.91
N ALA A 107 -8.98 18.34 8.56
CA ALA A 107 -10.06 17.62 9.23
C ALA A 107 -10.77 18.46 10.29
N LYS A 108 -10.00 19.22 11.09
CA LYS A 108 -10.53 20.16 12.08
C LYS A 108 -11.34 21.27 11.41
N SER A 109 -10.84 21.86 10.32
CA SER A 109 -11.55 22.89 9.55
C SER A 109 -12.86 22.38 8.94
N LYS A 110 -12.93 21.08 8.64
CA LYS A 110 -14.14 20.38 8.15
C LYS A 110 -15.04 19.88 9.28
N GLY A 111 -14.68 20.09 10.54
CA GLY A 111 -15.45 19.69 11.71
C GLY A 111 -15.47 18.18 11.98
N LEU A 112 -14.53 17.42 11.40
CA LEU A 112 -14.42 15.97 11.62
C LEU A 112 -13.77 15.65 12.97
N ILE A 113 -12.86 16.52 13.42
CA ILE A 113 -12.13 16.36 14.68
C ILE A 113 -12.18 17.67 15.47
N ARG A 114 -12.00 17.57 16.79
CA ARG A 114 -12.06 18.72 17.70
C ARG A 114 -10.75 19.51 17.75
N GLY A 115 -9.63 18.80 17.68
CA GLY A 115 -8.31 19.36 17.79
C GLY A 115 -7.26 18.46 17.17
N THR A 116 -6.05 18.99 17.04
CA THR A 116 -4.91 18.38 16.35
C THR A 116 -3.78 18.03 17.31
N GLY A 117 -3.96 18.34 18.61
CA GLY A 117 -2.97 18.08 19.65
C GLY A 117 -2.92 16.61 20.04
N TYR A 118 -1.83 16.23 20.69
CA TYR A 118 -1.63 14.86 21.18
C TYR A 118 -2.76 14.40 22.12
N ASP A 119 -3.17 15.27 23.06
CA ASP A 119 -4.24 14.96 24.00
C ASP A 119 -5.60 14.74 23.32
N ASP A 120 -5.88 15.45 22.23
CA ASP A 120 -7.09 15.25 21.43
C ASP A 120 -7.10 13.85 20.80
N LEU A 121 -5.95 13.44 20.24
CA LEU A 121 -5.78 12.11 19.65
C LEU A 121 -5.91 11.01 20.70
N MET A 122 -5.38 11.21 21.91
CA MET A 122 -5.51 10.25 23.01
C MET A 122 -6.95 10.09 23.49
N GLN A 123 -7.74 11.16 23.46
CA GLN A 123 -9.18 11.09 23.75
C GLN A 123 -9.94 10.29 22.69
N GLU A 124 -9.61 10.46 21.40
CA GLU A 124 -10.21 9.64 20.35
C GLU A 124 -9.78 8.16 20.46
N MET A 125 -8.55 7.88 20.90
CA MET A 125 -8.10 6.51 21.19
C MET A 125 -8.90 5.86 22.31
N ASP A 126 -9.09 6.56 23.43
CA ASP A 126 -9.88 6.06 24.56
C ASP A 126 -11.33 5.79 24.15
N LYS A 127 -11.93 6.69 23.37
CA LYS A 127 -13.28 6.52 22.80
C LYS A 127 -13.38 5.31 21.88
N GLU A 128 -12.41 5.10 20.99
CA GLU A 128 -12.38 3.95 20.09
C GLU A 128 -12.19 2.63 20.87
N ASN A 129 -11.29 2.60 21.84
CA ASN A 129 -11.08 1.42 22.69
C ASN A 129 -12.33 1.09 23.51
N LYS A 130 -13.02 2.08 24.08
CA LYS A 130 -14.33 1.89 24.75
C LYS A 130 -15.38 1.33 23.80
N ARG A 131 -15.45 1.83 22.56
CA ARG A 131 -16.36 1.32 21.53
C ARG A 131 -16.07 -0.15 21.21
N ARG A 132 -14.80 -0.50 20.99
CA ARG A 132 -14.37 -1.89 20.71
C ARG A 132 -14.70 -2.84 21.86
N MET A 133 -14.43 -2.44 23.10
CA MET A 133 -14.80 -3.22 24.29
C MET A 133 -16.31 -3.43 24.40
N ALA A 134 -17.12 -2.40 24.12
CA ALA A 134 -18.57 -2.51 24.13
C ALA A 134 -19.08 -3.44 23.01
N ALA A 135 -18.52 -3.37 21.81
CA ALA A 135 -18.86 -4.24 20.69
C ALA A 135 -18.61 -5.72 21.03
N VAL A 136 -17.44 -6.04 21.61
CA VAL A 136 -17.12 -7.41 22.07
C VAL A 136 -18.11 -7.88 23.14
N LYS A 137 -18.43 -7.03 24.14
CA LYS A 137 -19.42 -7.36 25.17
C LYS A 137 -20.82 -7.65 24.57
N SER A 138 -21.14 -6.98 23.48
CA SER A 138 -22.39 -7.15 22.72
C SER A 138 -22.31 -8.24 21.64
N HIS A 139 -21.24 -9.05 21.59
CA HIS A 139 -21.02 -10.10 20.59
C HIS A 139 -20.98 -9.60 19.14
N ILE A 140 -20.63 -8.32 18.94
CA ILE A 140 -20.39 -7.74 17.62
C ILE A 140 -18.92 -7.98 17.27
N PRO A 141 -18.60 -8.61 16.12
CA PRO A 141 -17.22 -8.83 15.70
C PRO A 141 -16.42 -7.52 15.63
N VAL A 142 -15.20 -7.55 16.17
CA VAL A 142 -14.22 -6.46 16.05
C VAL A 142 -13.00 -7.01 15.29
N TYR A 143 -12.58 -6.29 14.26
CA TYR A 143 -11.36 -6.62 13.53
C TYR A 143 -10.12 -6.12 14.27
N GLY A 144 -9.14 -7.01 14.43
CA GLY A 144 -7.89 -6.72 15.15
C GLY A 144 -8.04 -6.79 16.68
N PRO A 145 -7.12 -6.19 17.43
CA PRO A 145 -7.14 -6.28 18.89
C PRO A 145 -8.32 -5.50 19.47
N VAL A 146 -8.79 -5.97 20.63
CA VAL A 146 -9.89 -5.32 21.38
C VAL A 146 -9.48 -3.94 21.88
N GLN A 147 -8.21 -3.79 22.26
CA GLN A 147 -7.62 -2.53 22.65
C GLN A 147 -6.44 -2.23 21.73
N LEU A 148 -6.46 -1.05 21.12
CA LEU A 148 -5.37 -0.53 20.32
C LEU A 148 -4.37 0.16 21.24
N ASP A 149 -3.08 -0.12 21.03
CA ASP A 149 -2.00 0.73 21.50
C ASP A 149 -1.89 1.99 20.62
N GLU A 150 -1.06 2.94 21.04
CA GLU A 150 -0.92 4.23 20.36
C GLU A 150 -0.50 4.08 18.88
N ASN A 151 0.46 3.20 18.58
CA ASN A 151 0.96 3.04 17.22
C ASN A 151 -0.10 2.47 16.27
N THR A 152 -0.80 1.43 16.73
CA THR A 152 -1.87 0.78 15.98
C THR A 152 -3.06 1.73 15.85
N PHE A 153 -3.38 2.47 16.92
CA PHE A 153 -4.44 3.47 16.91
C PHE A 153 -4.14 4.58 15.91
N MET A 154 -2.97 5.21 15.96
CA MET A 154 -2.63 6.33 15.08
C MET A 154 -2.72 5.95 13.60
N SER A 155 -2.23 4.76 13.25
CA SER A 155 -2.29 4.25 11.87
C SER A 155 -3.74 4.02 11.42
N TYR A 156 -4.55 3.39 12.27
CA TYR A 156 -5.97 3.15 12.02
C TYR A 156 -6.77 4.46 11.92
N TYR A 157 -6.54 5.37 12.85
CA TYR A 157 -7.23 6.65 12.98
C TYR A 157 -6.97 7.55 11.78
N LEU A 158 -5.69 7.75 11.41
CA LEU A 158 -5.34 8.56 10.23
C LEU A 158 -5.88 7.95 8.94
N SER A 159 -5.88 6.62 8.80
CA SER A 159 -6.47 5.94 7.64
C SER A 159 -7.97 6.23 7.51
N ASN A 160 -8.73 6.12 8.60
CA ASN A 160 -10.16 6.43 8.58
C ASN A 160 -10.43 7.91 8.37
N LEU A 161 -9.65 8.78 9.01
CA LEU A 161 -9.78 10.22 8.86
C LEU A 161 -9.55 10.67 7.42
N ARG A 162 -8.58 10.06 6.72
CA ARG A 162 -8.35 10.28 5.28
C ARG A 162 -9.55 9.85 4.44
N ASN A 163 -10.23 8.75 4.79
CA ASN A 163 -11.45 8.34 4.08
C ASN A 163 -12.59 9.33 4.33
N GLU A 164 -12.81 9.74 5.57
CA GLU A 164 -13.82 10.76 5.90
C GLU A 164 -13.54 12.10 5.21
N LEU A 165 -12.26 12.51 5.13
CA LEU A 165 -11.84 13.69 4.38
C LEU A 165 -12.14 13.55 2.88
N LYS A 166 -11.83 12.40 2.27
CA LYS A 166 -12.15 12.15 0.86
C LYS A 166 -13.64 12.25 0.60
N ASP A 167 -14.45 11.60 1.42
CA ASP A 167 -15.92 11.66 1.32
C ASP A 167 -16.39 13.10 1.44
N LYS A 168 -15.87 13.84 2.44
CA LYS A 168 -16.28 15.22 2.69
C LYS A 168 -15.89 16.17 1.56
N LEU A 169 -14.70 16.01 1.00
CA LEU A 169 -14.20 16.81 -0.11
C LEU A 169 -14.87 16.44 -1.43
N ALA A 170 -15.28 15.18 -1.62
CA ALA A 170 -15.99 14.72 -2.81
C ALA A 170 -17.38 15.35 -2.96
N GLU A 171 -17.99 15.83 -1.87
CA GLU A 171 -19.26 16.57 -1.91
C GLU A 171 -19.13 17.89 -2.68
N HIS A 172 -17.97 18.56 -2.58
CA HIS A 172 -17.76 19.91 -3.09
C HIS A 172 -16.39 20.11 -3.75
N GLU A 173 -15.31 20.23 -2.96
CA GLU A 173 -13.99 20.69 -3.43
C GLU A 173 -13.34 19.79 -4.48
N LEU A 174 -13.53 18.48 -4.34
CA LEU A 174 -12.99 17.46 -5.22
C LEU A 174 -14.05 16.81 -6.11
N LYS A 175 -15.29 17.34 -6.09
CA LYS A 175 -16.37 16.81 -6.91
C LYS A 175 -16.01 16.91 -8.40
N PRO A 176 -15.86 15.78 -9.11
CA PRO A 176 -15.53 15.84 -10.53
C PRO A 176 -16.74 16.26 -11.36
N THR A 177 -16.45 16.82 -12.53
CA THR A 177 -17.43 16.90 -13.63
C THR A 177 -17.45 15.56 -14.37
N ASP A 178 -18.54 15.26 -15.07
CA ASP A 178 -18.63 14.01 -15.86
C ASP A 178 -17.51 13.92 -16.90
N ASN A 179 -17.12 15.05 -17.52
CA ASN A 179 -15.98 15.09 -18.45
C ASN A 179 -14.67 14.66 -17.77
N LYS A 180 -14.38 15.19 -16.56
CA LYS A 180 -13.19 14.78 -15.80
C LYS A 180 -13.22 13.29 -15.42
N LEU A 181 -14.40 12.75 -15.09
CA LEU A 181 -14.52 11.31 -14.82
C LEU A 181 -14.27 10.47 -16.07
N GLN A 182 -14.77 10.90 -17.23
CA GLN A 182 -14.52 10.20 -18.49
C GLN A 182 -13.03 10.23 -18.84
N GLN A 183 -12.37 11.38 -18.70
CA GLN A 183 -10.93 11.51 -18.92
C GLN A 183 -10.13 10.63 -17.96
N HIS A 184 -10.55 10.57 -16.68
CA HIS A 184 -9.93 9.70 -15.70
C HIS A 184 -10.11 8.23 -16.07
N TYR A 185 -11.32 7.83 -16.48
CA TYR A 185 -11.59 6.47 -16.99
C TYR A 185 -10.63 6.08 -18.11
N GLU A 186 -10.48 6.92 -19.15
CA GLU A 186 -9.56 6.63 -20.25
C GLU A 186 -8.10 6.48 -19.79
N MET A 187 -7.70 7.20 -18.74
CA MET A 187 -6.35 7.13 -18.18
C MET A 187 -6.10 5.86 -17.38
N VAL A 188 -7.12 5.32 -16.70
CA VAL A 188 -6.96 4.22 -15.72
C VAL A 188 -7.59 2.90 -16.16
N LYS A 189 -8.33 2.88 -17.28
CA LYS A 189 -9.09 1.69 -17.71
C LYS A 189 -8.21 0.45 -17.90
N ASP A 190 -6.96 0.62 -18.35
CA ASP A 190 -5.98 -0.46 -18.51
C ASP A 190 -5.55 -1.07 -17.16
N GLU A 191 -5.52 -0.26 -16.09
CA GLU A 191 -5.01 -0.67 -14.78
C GLU A 191 -6.11 -1.26 -13.88
N ILE A 192 -7.30 -0.66 -13.89
CA ILE A 192 -8.34 -0.98 -12.90
C ILE A 192 -9.64 -1.54 -13.50
N LEU A 193 -9.81 -1.49 -14.82
CA LEU A 193 -11.04 -1.87 -15.52
C LEU A 193 -10.81 -2.78 -16.72
N PHE A 194 -9.61 -3.31 -16.89
CA PHE A 194 -9.35 -4.36 -17.86
C PHE A 194 -9.83 -5.70 -17.28
N ASP A 195 -10.74 -6.36 -17.99
CA ASP A 195 -11.08 -7.75 -17.71
C ASP A 195 -9.95 -8.64 -18.22
N GLU A 196 -9.55 -9.64 -17.44
CA GLU A 196 -8.58 -10.63 -17.91
C GLU A 196 -9.16 -11.32 -19.16
N ASP A 197 -8.34 -11.35 -20.22
CA ASP A 197 -8.58 -12.18 -21.40
C ASP A 197 -8.94 -13.60 -20.97
N ILE A 198 -9.93 -14.18 -21.66
CA ILE A 198 -10.24 -15.58 -21.44
C ILE A 198 -9.28 -16.41 -22.29
N VAL A 199 -8.37 -17.13 -21.64
CA VAL A 199 -7.41 -18.01 -22.30
C VAL A 199 -7.73 -19.45 -21.94
N ARG A 200 -8.19 -20.21 -22.94
CA ARG A 200 -8.40 -21.65 -22.82
C ARG A 200 -7.15 -22.38 -23.28
N PHE A 201 -6.68 -23.32 -22.48
CA PHE A 201 -5.46 -24.05 -22.76
C PHE A 201 -5.46 -25.47 -22.21
N GLU A 202 -4.72 -26.33 -22.89
CA GLU A 202 -4.33 -27.65 -22.43
C GLU A 202 -2.94 -27.56 -21.80
N LYS A 203 -2.70 -28.35 -20.75
CA LYS A 203 -1.39 -28.45 -20.11
C LYS A 203 -1.04 -29.89 -19.82
N ILE A 204 0.20 -30.27 -20.15
CA ILE A 204 0.87 -31.44 -19.58
C ILE A 204 1.83 -30.92 -18.51
N SER A 205 1.84 -31.54 -17.33
CA SER A 205 2.90 -31.31 -16.34
C SER A 205 3.52 -32.60 -15.84
N VAL A 206 4.80 -32.51 -15.47
CA VAL A 206 5.54 -33.57 -14.77
C VAL A 206 6.11 -32.99 -13.49
N SER A 207 5.67 -33.54 -12.36
CA SER A 207 6.24 -33.20 -11.05
C SER A 207 7.65 -33.76 -10.92
N TYR A 208 8.57 -32.94 -10.43
CA TYR A 208 9.85 -33.39 -9.90
C TYR A 208 9.85 -33.47 -8.36
N LYS A 209 8.72 -33.20 -7.70
CA LYS A 209 8.50 -33.50 -6.28
C LYS A 209 7.90 -34.90 -6.12
N ASN A 210 8.44 -35.69 -5.18
CA ASN A 210 7.91 -37.02 -4.85
C ASN A 210 7.25 -37.13 -3.46
N GLY A 211 7.05 -36.01 -2.75
CA GLY A 211 6.51 -35.98 -1.39
C GLY A 211 7.56 -35.67 -0.30
N SER A 212 8.86 -35.65 -0.63
CA SER A 212 9.90 -35.03 0.20
C SER A 212 10.00 -33.51 -0.03
N SER A 213 10.43 -32.77 1.00
CA SER A 213 10.68 -31.32 0.91
C SER A 213 11.88 -30.97 0.02
N ASP A 214 12.85 -31.88 -0.12
CA ASP A 214 14.02 -31.69 -0.98
C ASP A 214 13.84 -32.39 -2.33
N THR A 215 14.06 -31.64 -3.40
CA THR A 215 14.11 -32.12 -4.79
C THR A 215 15.55 -32.42 -5.17
N THR A 216 15.84 -33.61 -5.70
CA THR A 216 17.17 -33.99 -6.18
C THR A 216 17.41 -33.51 -7.62
N ARG A 217 18.69 -33.34 -7.99
CA ARG A 217 19.07 -33.02 -9.37
C ARG A 217 18.61 -34.09 -10.38
N GLU A 218 18.62 -35.35 -9.96
CA GLU A 218 18.17 -36.49 -10.76
C GLU A 218 16.66 -36.47 -11.01
N GLN A 219 15.86 -36.07 -10.01
CA GLN A 219 14.41 -35.89 -10.15
C GLN A 219 14.09 -34.79 -11.16
N LYS A 220 14.76 -33.63 -11.07
CA LYS A 220 14.63 -32.57 -12.06
C LYS A 220 15.03 -33.04 -13.46
N GLN A 221 16.14 -33.76 -13.59
CA GLN A 221 16.59 -34.25 -14.90
C GLN A 221 15.61 -35.27 -15.50
N THR A 222 15.07 -36.18 -14.69
CA THR A 222 14.06 -37.15 -15.13
C THR A 222 12.81 -36.43 -15.63
N ALA A 223 12.31 -35.44 -14.86
CA ALA A 223 11.14 -34.67 -15.25
C ALA A 223 11.39 -33.84 -16.53
N ALA A 224 12.58 -33.28 -16.70
CA ALA A 224 12.97 -32.56 -17.91
C ALA A 224 12.99 -33.49 -19.14
N ASN A 225 13.61 -34.67 -19.04
CA ASN A 225 13.65 -35.65 -20.12
C ASN A 225 12.25 -36.13 -20.53
N LEU A 226 11.33 -36.26 -19.56
CA LEU A 226 9.93 -36.58 -19.83
C LEU A 226 9.21 -35.45 -20.57
N MET A 227 9.51 -34.19 -20.26
CA MET A 227 8.97 -33.04 -21.00
C MET A 227 9.55 -32.92 -22.40
N GLU A 228 10.83 -33.23 -22.60
CA GLU A 228 11.41 -33.31 -23.96
C GLU A 228 10.71 -34.42 -24.77
N SER A 229 10.44 -35.57 -24.15
CA SER A 229 9.68 -36.66 -24.78
C SER A 229 8.25 -36.23 -25.12
N ALA A 230 7.58 -35.51 -24.21
CA ALA A 230 6.27 -34.93 -24.47
C ALA A 230 6.32 -33.98 -25.68
N GLN A 231 7.30 -33.09 -25.73
CA GLN A 231 7.46 -32.14 -26.83
C GLN A 231 7.61 -32.87 -28.17
N LEU A 232 8.46 -33.91 -28.24
CA LEU A 232 8.65 -34.71 -29.44
C LEU A 232 7.37 -35.40 -29.91
N LEU A 233 6.58 -35.98 -28.98
CA LEU A 233 5.30 -36.60 -29.32
C LEU A 233 4.32 -35.58 -29.92
N LEU A 234 4.27 -34.37 -29.35
CA LEU A 234 3.40 -33.31 -29.83
C LEU A 234 3.86 -32.73 -31.17
N GLU A 235 5.17 -32.63 -31.40
CA GLU A 235 5.76 -32.21 -32.68
C GLU A 235 5.46 -33.22 -33.81
N GLN A 236 5.29 -34.50 -33.47
CA GLN A 236 4.82 -35.55 -34.39
C GLN A 236 3.31 -35.48 -34.67
N GLY A 237 2.61 -34.49 -34.11
CA GLY A 237 1.17 -34.29 -34.30
C GLY A 237 0.29 -35.09 -33.34
N MET A 238 0.85 -35.66 -32.27
CA MET A 238 0.04 -36.29 -31.23
C MET A 238 -0.77 -35.25 -30.46
N GLU A 239 -2.00 -35.60 -30.09
CA GLU A 239 -2.82 -34.76 -29.23
C GLU A 239 -2.31 -34.76 -27.78
N MET A 240 -2.53 -33.64 -27.08
CA MET A 240 -1.89 -33.39 -25.79
C MET A 240 -2.32 -34.39 -24.71
N PHE A 241 -3.60 -34.75 -24.68
CA PHE A 241 -4.12 -35.80 -23.82
C PHE A 241 -3.46 -37.16 -24.09
N GLU A 242 -3.32 -37.57 -25.35
CA GLU A 242 -2.74 -38.87 -25.71
C GLU A 242 -1.23 -38.90 -25.41
N ALA A 243 -0.50 -37.81 -25.65
CA ALA A 243 0.91 -37.71 -25.28
C ALA A 243 1.10 -37.89 -23.76
N ALA A 244 0.26 -37.25 -22.94
CA ALA A 244 0.29 -37.45 -21.49
C ALA A 244 0.02 -38.90 -21.09
N ARG A 245 -0.95 -39.57 -21.73
CA ARG A 245 -1.26 -40.99 -21.46
C ARG A 245 -0.12 -41.92 -21.84
N VAL A 246 0.52 -41.72 -22.99
CA VAL A 246 1.67 -42.52 -23.42
C VAL A 246 2.81 -42.41 -22.42
N LEU A 247 3.09 -41.20 -21.93
CA LEU A 247 4.11 -40.98 -20.91
C LEU A 247 3.73 -41.63 -19.57
N GLN A 248 2.47 -41.54 -19.15
CA GLN A 248 2.00 -42.16 -17.90
C GLN A 248 2.19 -43.69 -17.93
N ILE A 249 1.81 -44.34 -19.04
CA ILE A 249 1.95 -45.80 -19.20
C ILE A 249 3.43 -46.21 -19.22
N SER A 250 4.28 -45.42 -19.89
CA SER A 250 5.70 -45.74 -20.03
C SER A 250 6.50 -45.47 -18.75
N HIS A 251 5.95 -44.68 -17.82
CA HIS A 251 6.64 -44.19 -16.63
C HIS A 251 5.74 -44.21 -15.38
N GLU A 252 5.26 -45.38 -14.96
CA GLU A 252 4.35 -45.58 -13.81
C GLU A 252 4.80 -44.96 -12.47
N GLY A 253 6.08 -44.59 -12.31
CA GLY A 253 6.61 -43.90 -11.13
C GLY A 253 6.59 -42.36 -11.18
N SER A 254 6.23 -41.75 -12.31
CA SER A 254 6.27 -40.29 -12.51
C SER A 254 4.87 -39.69 -12.41
N LEU A 255 4.73 -38.60 -11.66
CA LEU A 255 3.46 -37.87 -11.56
C LEU A 255 3.30 -36.94 -12.77
N ILE A 256 2.73 -37.49 -13.84
CA ILE A 256 2.35 -36.77 -15.05
C ILE A 256 0.86 -36.40 -14.97
N ARG A 257 0.51 -35.15 -15.28
CA ARG A 257 -0.89 -34.68 -15.29
C ARG A 257 -1.23 -34.04 -16.64
N TYR A 258 -2.45 -34.29 -17.08
CA TYR A 258 -3.09 -33.55 -18.16
C TYR A 258 -4.24 -32.74 -17.58
N THR A 259 -4.38 -31.49 -18.01
CA THR A 259 -5.47 -30.61 -17.60
C THR A 259 -5.92 -29.74 -18.75
N GLU A 260 -7.23 -29.54 -18.88
CA GLU A 260 -7.85 -28.49 -19.68
C GLU A 260 -8.38 -27.43 -18.73
N VAL A 261 -7.95 -26.18 -18.93
CA VAL A 261 -8.26 -25.10 -17.99
C VAL A 261 -8.48 -23.78 -18.71
N GLU A 262 -9.08 -22.86 -17.97
CA GLU A 262 -9.37 -21.50 -18.42
C GLU A 262 -8.75 -20.48 -17.45
N LEU A 263 -7.95 -19.58 -18.01
CA LEU A 263 -7.56 -18.33 -17.36
C LEU A 263 -8.66 -17.29 -17.60
N ASN A 264 -9.16 -16.68 -16.53
CA ASN A 264 -10.12 -15.58 -16.53
C ASN A 264 -10.01 -14.80 -15.20
N ASP A 265 -10.82 -13.76 -14.97
CA ASP A 265 -10.73 -12.93 -13.75
C ASP A 265 -10.77 -13.71 -12.44
N LYS A 266 -11.49 -14.85 -12.41
CA LYS A 266 -11.67 -15.65 -11.20
C LYS A 266 -10.45 -16.52 -10.92
N THR A 267 -9.72 -16.93 -11.94
CA THR A 267 -8.57 -17.83 -11.82
C THR A 267 -7.22 -17.11 -11.92
N ALA A 268 -7.18 -15.91 -12.52
CA ALA A 268 -5.98 -15.12 -12.76
C ALA A 268 -5.14 -14.90 -11.49
N SER A 269 -5.76 -14.42 -10.39
CA SER A 269 -5.04 -14.21 -9.13
C SER A 269 -4.42 -15.50 -8.57
N THR A 270 -5.11 -16.63 -8.74
CA THR A 270 -4.61 -17.94 -8.29
C THR A 270 -3.41 -18.37 -9.13
N TYR A 271 -3.48 -18.23 -10.45
CA TYR A 271 -2.36 -18.55 -11.35
C TYR A 271 -1.16 -17.63 -11.10
N PHE A 272 -1.36 -16.32 -11.03
CA PHE A 272 -0.29 -15.35 -10.73
C PHE A 272 0.49 -15.73 -9.46
N LYS A 273 -0.20 -16.18 -8.40
CA LYS A 273 0.43 -16.55 -7.13
C LYS A 273 1.06 -17.95 -7.14
N SER A 274 0.40 -18.91 -7.77
CA SER A 274 0.78 -20.33 -7.65
C SER A 274 1.68 -20.84 -8.79
N GLN A 275 1.55 -20.24 -9.98
CA GLN A 275 2.21 -20.64 -11.24
C GLN A 275 2.55 -19.37 -12.05
N PRO A 276 3.46 -18.51 -11.55
CA PRO A 276 3.74 -17.20 -12.15
C PRO A 276 4.34 -17.30 -13.56
N VAL A 277 5.10 -18.36 -13.87
CA VAL A 277 5.73 -18.52 -15.19
C VAL A 277 4.68 -18.85 -16.24
N LEU A 278 3.77 -19.77 -15.93
CA LEU A 278 2.59 -20.11 -16.72
C LEU A 278 1.72 -18.88 -16.91
N TYR A 279 1.41 -18.15 -15.83
CA TYR A 279 0.60 -16.94 -15.90
C TYR A 279 1.19 -15.93 -16.90
N SER A 280 2.49 -15.64 -16.79
CA SER A 280 3.18 -14.73 -17.73
C SER A 280 3.17 -15.26 -19.17
N LEU A 281 3.32 -16.58 -19.37
CA LEU A 281 3.25 -17.18 -20.70
C LEU A 281 1.86 -17.08 -21.32
N LEU A 282 0.80 -17.28 -20.53
CA LEU A 282 -0.59 -17.16 -20.98
C LEU A 282 -0.95 -15.72 -21.32
N GLN A 283 -0.38 -14.75 -20.62
CA GLN A 283 -0.50 -13.31 -20.93
C GLN A 283 0.32 -12.87 -22.17
N GLY A 284 1.24 -13.71 -22.66
CA GLY A 284 2.02 -13.41 -23.85
C GLY A 284 1.30 -13.72 -25.18
N ASP A 285 1.99 -13.46 -26.29
CA ASP A 285 1.45 -13.56 -27.66
C ASP A 285 1.36 -15.00 -28.21
N LEU A 286 1.35 -16.03 -27.36
CA LEU A 286 1.28 -17.42 -27.83
C LEU A 286 -0.07 -17.65 -28.54
N LYS A 287 0.01 -17.90 -29.85
CA LYS A 287 -1.15 -18.07 -30.74
C LYS A 287 -1.88 -19.40 -30.49
N THR A 288 -3.17 -19.41 -30.76
CA THR A 288 -4.00 -20.62 -30.73
C THR A 288 -3.39 -21.74 -31.58
N GLY A 289 -3.39 -22.96 -31.05
CA GLY A 289 -2.81 -24.16 -31.66
C GLY A 289 -1.29 -24.27 -31.52
N LYS A 290 -0.58 -23.23 -31.04
CA LYS A 290 0.86 -23.31 -30.77
C LYS A 290 1.13 -23.88 -29.39
N ILE A 291 2.23 -24.63 -29.32
CA ILE A 291 2.74 -25.25 -28.10
C ILE A 291 3.83 -24.34 -27.54
N SER A 292 3.83 -24.16 -26.22
CA SER A 292 4.85 -23.40 -25.52
C SER A 292 6.22 -24.10 -25.57
N THR A 293 7.27 -23.37 -25.20
CA THR A 293 8.48 -24.02 -24.68
C THR A 293 8.17 -24.71 -23.35
N VAL A 294 9.05 -25.62 -22.92
CA VAL A 294 8.97 -26.19 -21.57
C VAL A 294 9.13 -25.07 -20.55
N ILE A 295 8.21 -24.99 -19.60
CA ILE A 295 8.25 -24.05 -18.46
C ILE A 295 8.64 -24.80 -17.19
N ASP A 296 9.50 -24.20 -16.35
CA ASP A 296 9.77 -24.64 -14.98
C ASP A 296 8.87 -23.83 -14.04
N GLU A 297 8.11 -24.51 -13.18
CA GLU A 297 7.31 -23.90 -12.12
C GLU A 297 7.85 -24.30 -10.74
N PRO A 298 8.90 -23.64 -10.22
CA PRO A 298 9.53 -24.01 -8.95
C PRO A 298 8.58 -24.03 -7.75
N ALA A 299 7.60 -23.12 -7.73
CA ALA A 299 6.60 -23.05 -6.66
C ALA A 299 5.80 -24.36 -6.57
N GLN A 300 5.33 -24.88 -7.71
CA GLN A 300 4.63 -26.16 -7.79
C GLN A 300 5.58 -27.34 -7.76
N GLY A 301 6.81 -27.18 -8.23
CA GLY A 301 7.80 -28.24 -8.33
C GLY A 301 7.57 -29.15 -9.52
N GLU A 302 7.21 -28.56 -10.67
CA GLU A 302 6.91 -29.30 -11.89
C GLU A 302 7.46 -28.57 -13.13
N TYR A 303 7.70 -29.34 -14.18
CA TYR A 303 7.82 -28.79 -15.53
C TYR A 303 6.48 -28.90 -16.26
N GLY A 304 6.23 -28.02 -17.22
CA GLY A 304 5.01 -28.06 -18.02
C GLY A 304 5.18 -27.66 -19.47
N LEU A 305 4.23 -28.09 -20.29
CA LEU A 305 4.00 -27.65 -21.66
C LEU A 305 2.53 -27.28 -21.81
N VAL A 306 2.27 -26.25 -22.61
CA VAL A 306 0.94 -25.68 -22.78
C VAL A 306 0.61 -25.54 -24.25
N ARG A 307 -0.64 -25.81 -24.61
CA ARG A 307 -1.21 -25.48 -25.93
C ARG A 307 -2.41 -24.59 -25.75
N ILE A 308 -2.41 -23.42 -26.40
CA ILE A 308 -3.55 -22.52 -26.37
C ILE A 308 -4.64 -23.06 -27.29
N THR A 309 -5.82 -23.36 -26.74
CA THR A 309 -6.97 -23.88 -27.50
C THR A 309 -7.97 -22.78 -27.86
N GLY A 310 -7.95 -21.65 -27.15
CA GLY A 310 -8.76 -20.48 -27.48
C GLY A 310 -8.29 -19.24 -26.74
N ARG A 311 -8.51 -18.08 -27.38
CA ARG A 311 -8.37 -16.76 -26.76
C ARG A 311 -9.61 -15.95 -27.09
N GLU A 312 -10.21 -15.36 -26.07
CA GLU A 312 -11.24 -14.34 -26.22
C GLU A 312 -10.71 -13.09 -25.55
N ALA A 313 -10.34 -12.10 -26.37
CA ALA A 313 -9.95 -10.81 -25.86
C ALA A 313 -11.16 -10.19 -25.16
N ARG A 314 -10.99 -9.78 -23.90
CA ARG A 314 -12.04 -9.04 -23.21
C ARG A 314 -11.77 -7.55 -23.32
N ASP A 315 -12.87 -6.82 -23.52
CA ASP A 315 -12.83 -5.37 -23.59
C ASP A 315 -12.86 -4.80 -22.17
N TYR A 316 -12.63 -3.50 -22.06
CA TYR A 316 -12.74 -2.81 -20.79
C TYR A 316 -14.15 -2.93 -20.22
N LYS A 317 -14.22 -3.04 -18.90
CA LYS A 317 -15.47 -2.82 -18.19
C LYS A 317 -15.99 -1.44 -18.54
N SER A 318 -17.29 -1.35 -18.85
CA SER A 318 -17.92 -0.11 -19.27
C SER A 318 -17.84 0.97 -18.19
N TYR A 319 -17.72 2.22 -18.60
CA TYR A 319 -17.74 3.37 -17.69
C TYR A 319 -19.05 3.40 -16.88
N GLU A 320 -20.17 3.11 -17.51
CA GLU A 320 -21.51 3.17 -16.93
C GLU A 320 -21.68 2.17 -15.79
N GLU A 321 -21.23 0.93 -15.96
CA GLU A 321 -21.34 -0.11 -14.94
C GLU A 321 -20.33 0.07 -13.79
N ASN A 322 -19.25 0.82 -14.02
CA ASN A 322 -18.12 0.94 -13.10
C ASN A 322 -17.84 2.38 -12.66
N ARG A 323 -18.81 3.27 -12.83
CA ARG A 323 -18.68 4.69 -12.55
C ARG A 323 -18.23 4.96 -11.12
N ASP A 324 -18.72 4.19 -10.15
CA ASP A 324 -18.35 4.33 -8.73
C ASP A 324 -16.88 3.96 -8.48
N LEU A 325 -16.37 2.92 -9.16
CA LEU A 325 -14.96 2.54 -9.08
C LEU A 325 -14.07 3.63 -9.70
N VAL A 326 -14.46 4.18 -10.85
CA VAL A 326 -13.78 5.32 -11.49
C VAL A 326 -13.80 6.54 -10.58
N LEU A 327 -14.94 6.86 -9.97
CA LEU A 327 -15.09 7.98 -9.05
C LEU A 327 -14.18 7.81 -7.83
N ASN A 328 -14.15 6.64 -7.21
CA ASN A 328 -13.31 6.38 -6.04
C ASN A 328 -11.81 6.50 -6.38
N SER A 329 -11.41 5.97 -7.54
CA SER A 329 -10.05 6.14 -8.06
C SER A 329 -9.71 7.61 -8.30
N TYR A 330 -10.60 8.36 -8.96
CA TYR A 330 -10.42 9.79 -9.20
C TYR A 330 -10.28 10.57 -7.89
N ILE A 331 -11.15 10.34 -6.91
CA ILE A 331 -11.11 11.03 -5.61
C ILE A 331 -9.83 10.70 -4.85
N ALA A 332 -9.34 9.46 -4.92
CA ALA A 332 -8.07 9.08 -4.28
C ALA A 332 -6.88 9.86 -4.87
N THR A 333 -6.80 9.95 -6.21
CA THR A 333 -5.76 10.73 -6.90
C THR A 333 -5.90 12.22 -6.61
N ALA A 334 -7.10 12.77 -6.76
CA ALA A 334 -7.38 14.19 -6.54
C ALA A 334 -7.12 14.60 -5.08
N TYR A 335 -7.43 13.75 -4.10
CA TYR A 335 -7.11 13.97 -2.69
C TYR A 335 -5.60 14.03 -2.46
N THR A 336 -4.83 13.10 -3.06
CA THR A 336 -3.37 13.08 -2.93
C THR A 336 -2.75 14.37 -3.45
N GLU A 337 -3.18 14.82 -4.63
CA GLU A 337 -2.74 16.10 -5.22
C GLU A 337 -3.19 17.32 -4.42
N PHE A 338 -4.38 17.24 -3.81
CA PHE A 338 -4.90 18.30 -2.95
C PHE A 338 -4.06 18.46 -1.67
N ILE A 339 -3.78 17.37 -0.96
CA ILE A 339 -2.95 17.37 0.24
C ILE A 339 -1.51 17.76 -0.10
N HIS A 340 -0.97 17.29 -1.23
CA HIS A 340 0.37 17.68 -1.68
C HIS A 340 0.49 19.20 -1.85
N ARG A 341 -0.47 19.84 -2.53
CA ARG A 341 -0.49 21.31 -2.66
C ARG A 341 -0.60 22.02 -1.31
N LEU A 342 -1.50 21.57 -0.43
CA LEU A 342 -1.63 22.17 0.90
C LEU A 342 -0.36 22.01 1.74
N THR A 343 0.35 20.89 1.59
CA THR A 343 1.62 20.64 2.28
C THR A 343 2.74 21.50 1.72
N ALA A 344 2.80 21.69 0.39
CA ALA A 344 3.77 22.58 -0.25
C ALA A 344 3.59 24.05 0.15
N ASP A 345 2.33 24.48 0.38
CA ASP A 345 2.00 25.83 0.84
C ASP A 345 2.14 25.99 2.38
N ALA A 346 2.40 24.91 3.12
CA ALA A 346 2.47 24.95 4.57
C ALA A 346 3.75 25.66 5.05
N GLN A 347 3.61 26.48 6.09
CA GLN A 347 4.74 27.12 6.75
C GLN A 347 5.36 26.13 7.74
N VAL A 348 6.54 25.61 7.39
CA VAL A 348 7.32 24.72 8.27
C VAL A 348 8.47 25.50 8.89
N LYS A 349 8.44 25.64 10.22
CA LYS A 349 9.51 26.27 11.01
C LYS A 349 10.23 25.20 11.81
N VAL A 350 11.47 24.87 11.44
CA VAL A 350 12.30 23.89 12.14
C VAL A 350 13.00 24.55 13.33
N MET A 351 13.11 23.82 14.45
CA MET A 351 13.86 24.24 15.63
C MET A 351 15.24 23.58 15.61
N ASP A 352 16.20 24.23 14.95
CA ASP A 352 17.53 23.67 14.62
C ASP A 352 18.21 22.95 15.80
N ASN A 353 18.15 23.56 16.99
CA ASN A 353 18.78 22.98 18.18
C ASN A 353 18.20 21.61 18.57
N GLN A 354 16.92 21.35 18.36
CA GLN A 354 16.34 20.04 18.67
C GLN A 354 16.45 19.09 17.50
N TYR A 355 16.23 19.58 16.28
CA TYR A 355 16.25 18.78 15.07
C TYR A 355 17.62 18.12 14.85
N ASP A 356 18.71 18.87 15.05
CA ASP A 356 20.07 18.38 14.80
C ASP A 356 20.54 17.40 15.89
N HIS A 357 20.17 17.65 17.15
CA HIS A 357 20.63 16.85 18.30
C HIS A 357 19.83 15.56 18.55
N ILE A 358 18.80 15.27 17.74
CA ILE A 358 18.12 13.97 17.82
C ILE A 358 19.01 12.86 17.27
N GLU A 359 19.37 11.93 18.15
CA GLU A 359 20.14 10.72 17.87
C GLU A 359 19.25 9.59 17.31
N LEU A 360 19.87 8.72 16.49
CA LEU A 360 19.26 7.57 15.79
C LEU A 360 19.59 6.20 16.40
#